data_AF-A0A371DLU0-F1
#
_entry.id   AF-A0A371DLU0-F1
#
_cell.length_a   1.000
_cell.length_b   1.000
_cell.length_c   1.000
_cell.angle_alpha   90.00
_cell.angle_beta   90.00
_cell.angle_gamma   90.00
#
_symmetry.space_group_name_H-M   'P 1'
#
loop_
_entity.id
_entity.type
_entity.pdbx_description
1 polymer ?
#
loop_
_entity_poly.entity_id
_entity_poly.type
_entity_poly.pdbx_seq_one_letter_code
_entity_poly.pdbx_strand_id
1 'polypeptide(L)'
;MPFFTRKKEGAVNTPPAPKYKPLDLPTFGEGEIEVPPFTPSWASSDSSGSSVASSLPSTPASSPAPWRRPFTPHRAPAARSQTPQEMHAPAWHVAHHPEPEMSLYRKALTPSPEIFKPRPRRASSAHQPSPVQVMQGLVSPSPMPMPASKSGPLKGILKQTVPRSAASTPAPTLRTNEIRLHWQLCPSSTHRAVRPLEVEFDLRKPIEEIVIRDHRRQFHSKLPQSDVDRYLGREVCDHPPLRKMEIHYQAFPGWKVIVKRKDGGVLQVRDVFEAIFEDLQKLPSRQERAMYMKDPKATSDAFIRRCEESTRTVCLAEQKAGLRRVDLLAGESLFKGLTRPEKDGQDFWIAHFGARNPNSP
;
A
#
# COMPACT_ATOMS: atom_id res chain seq x y z
N MET A 1 7.60 29.56 -55.55
CA MET A 1 6.49 28.69 -55.09
C MET A 1 6.29 27.55 -56.09
N PRO A 2 6.96 26.39 -55.94
CA PRO A 2 6.66 25.19 -56.71
C PRO A 2 5.69 24.27 -55.95
N PHE A 3 4.73 23.67 -56.66
CA PHE A 3 3.78 22.71 -56.10
C PHE A 3 4.39 21.30 -56.04
N PHE A 4 4.35 20.64 -54.87
CA PHE A 4 4.67 19.22 -54.75
C PHE A 4 3.42 18.36 -54.89
N THR A 5 3.35 17.59 -55.98
CA THR A 5 2.32 16.56 -56.18
C THR A 5 2.69 15.28 -55.41
N ARG A 6 1.79 14.84 -54.53
CA ARG A 6 2.01 13.68 -53.67
C ARG A 6 1.58 12.39 -54.40
N LYS A 7 2.53 11.62 -54.93
CA LYS A 7 2.26 10.26 -55.43
C LYS A 7 1.79 9.37 -54.26
N LYS A 8 0.75 8.56 -54.51
CA LYS A 8 0.38 7.39 -53.69
C LYS A 8 0.90 6.14 -54.40
N GLU A 9 1.85 5.45 -53.80
CA GLU A 9 2.33 4.13 -54.23
C GLU A 9 2.48 3.23 -52.98
N GLY A 10 2.35 1.91 -53.15
CA GLY A 10 2.67 0.93 -52.12
C GLY A 10 1.49 0.40 -51.29
N ALA A 11 0.68 -0.49 -51.87
CA ALA A 11 -0.11 -1.42 -51.06
C ALA A 11 0.85 -2.39 -50.35
N VAL A 12 0.86 -2.39 -49.01
CA VAL A 12 1.72 -3.29 -48.23
C VAL A 12 1.14 -4.69 -48.26
N ASN A 13 1.83 -5.61 -48.94
CA ASN A 13 1.48 -7.03 -48.94
C ASN A 13 1.66 -7.63 -47.55
N THR A 14 0.57 -7.89 -46.85
CA THR A 14 0.58 -8.67 -45.61
C THR A 14 1.00 -10.11 -45.90
N PRO A 15 2.06 -10.67 -45.28
CA PRO A 15 2.45 -12.05 -45.51
C PRO A 15 1.37 -13.02 -45.01
N PRO A 16 1.14 -14.15 -45.71
CA PRO A 16 0.13 -15.12 -45.31
C PRO A 16 0.49 -15.78 -43.96
N ALA A 17 -0.51 -15.93 -43.09
CA ALA A 17 -0.30 -16.51 -41.77
C ALA A 17 0.19 -17.98 -41.84
N PRO A 18 1.16 -18.38 -40.99
CA PRO A 18 1.65 -19.74 -40.97
C PRO A 18 0.55 -20.72 -40.55
N LYS A 19 0.29 -21.73 -41.40
CA LYS A 19 -0.66 -22.80 -41.12
C LYS A 19 -0.03 -23.81 -40.17
N TYR A 20 -0.24 -23.62 -38.87
CA TYR A 20 0.12 -24.64 -37.88
C TYR A 20 -0.70 -25.91 -38.11
N LYS A 21 -0.03 -27.04 -38.33
CA LYS A 21 -0.67 -28.35 -38.26
C LYS A 21 -1.02 -28.66 -36.80
N PRO A 22 -2.19 -29.25 -36.51
CA PRO A 22 -2.49 -29.78 -35.18
C PRO A 22 -1.39 -30.75 -34.75
N LEU A 23 -0.92 -30.62 -33.51
CA LEU A 23 -0.06 -31.62 -32.87
C LEU A 23 -0.97 -32.74 -32.34
N ASP A 24 -0.66 -33.98 -32.70
CA ASP A 24 -1.35 -35.14 -32.15
C ASP A 24 -1.12 -35.21 -30.63
N LEU A 25 -2.21 -35.12 -29.87
CA LEU A 25 -2.16 -35.29 -28.42
C LEU A 25 -2.04 -36.78 -28.08
N PRO A 26 -1.25 -37.15 -27.05
CA PRO A 26 -1.18 -38.54 -26.61
C PRO A 26 -2.55 -39.00 -26.13
N THR A 27 -3.07 -40.07 -26.73
CA THR A 27 -4.26 -40.77 -26.24
C THR A 27 -3.97 -41.35 -24.86
N PHE A 28 -4.55 -40.74 -23.83
CA PHE A 28 -4.60 -41.34 -22.49
C PHE A 28 -5.44 -42.61 -22.57
N GLY A 29 -4.79 -43.76 -22.45
CA GLY A 29 -5.46 -45.05 -22.41
C GLY A 29 -6.33 -45.19 -21.16
N GLU A 30 -7.43 -45.91 -21.29
CA GLU A 30 -8.36 -46.26 -20.22
C GLU A 30 -7.70 -47.28 -19.27
N GLY A 31 -6.74 -46.81 -18.48
CA GLY A 31 -6.09 -47.55 -17.40
C GLY A 31 -6.81 -47.29 -16.08
N GLU A 32 -7.36 -48.34 -15.49
CA GLU A 32 -8.04 -48.31 -14.18
C GLU A 32 -7.06 -47.85 -13.08
N ILE A 33 -7.35 -46.69 -12.47
CA ILE A 33 -6.49 -46.12 -11.42
C ILE A 33 -6.86 -46.77 -10.08
N GLU A 34 -6.16 -47.85 -9.73
CA GLU A 34 -6.13 -48.32 -8.34
C GLU A 34 -5.53 -47.23 -7.45
N VAL A 35 -6.36 -46.62 -6.60
CA VAL A 35 -5.93 -45.63 -5.62
C VAL A 35 -5.50 -46.36 -4.34
N PRO A 36 -4.21 -46.38 -3.98
CA PRO A 36 -3.78 -47.01 -2.73
C PRO A 36 -4.32 -46.22 -1.52
N PRO A 37 -4.71 -46.89 -0.42
CA PRO A 37 -5.29 -46.23 0.74
C PRO A 37 -4.29 -45.32 1.45
N PHE A 38 -4.71 -44.08 1.72
CA PHE A 38 -3.94 -43.11 2.48
C PHE A 38 -3.73 -43.55 3.94
N THR A 39 -2.51 -43.92 4.30
CA THR A 39 -2.08 -44.04 5.70
C THR A 39 -1.45 -42.72 6.18
N PRO A 40 -1.93 -42.11 7.28
CA PRO A 40 -1.34 -40.88 7.79
C PRO A 40 -0.05 -41.16 8.58
N SER A 41 1.10 -41.12 7.90
CA SER A 41 2.41 -41.12 8.56
C SER A 41 2.78 -39.74 9.08
N TRP A 42 2.44 -39.47 10.35
CA TRP A 42 3.10 -38.43 11.15
C TRP A 42 4.22 -39.08 11.96
N ALA A 43 5.35 -39.34 11.31
CA ALA A 43 6.59 -39.73 11.95
C ALA A 43 7.58 -38.56 11.89
N SER A 44 8.14 -38.21 13.04
CA SER A 44 9.05 -37.07 13.22
C SER A 44 10.33 -37.21 12.39
N SER A 45 10.83 -36.07 11.91
CA SER A 45 12.22 -35.93 11.45
C SER A 45 12.82 -34.66 12.04
N ASP A 46 13.25 -34.76 13.29
CA ASP A 46 14.24 -33.84 13.86
C ASP A 46 15.56 -34.01 13.11
N SER A 47 15.98 -32.98 12.37
CA SER A 47 17.28 -32.96 11.70
C SER A 47 18.18 -31.91 12.35
N SER A 48 18.83 -32.32 13.43
CA SER A 48 20.00 -31.62 13.98
C SER A 48 21.27 -32.07 13.24
N GLY A 49 22.16 -31.12 12.95
CA GLY A 49 23.50 -31.39 12.41
C GLY A 49 23.84 -30.51 11.19
N SER A 50 25.10 -30.15 10.94
CA SER A 50 26.30 -30.29 11.78
C SER A 50 27.32 -29.24 11.35
N SER A 51 28.03 -28.64 12.30
CA SER A 51 29.07 -27.65 12.03
C SER A 51 30.31 -28.32 11.42
N VAL A 52 30.57 -28.07 10.14
CA VAL A 52 31.84 -28.48 9.51
C VAL A 52 32.95 -27.51 9.89
N ALA A 53 33.72 -27.89 10.90
CA ALA A 53 35.03 -27.29 11.16
C ALA A 53 36.01 -27.69 10.04
N SER A 54 36.85 -26.74 9.61
CA SER A 54 38.03 -27.00 8.79
C SER A 54 39.25 -26.39 9.49
N SER A 55 40.35 -27.11 9.50
CA SER A 55 41.43 -26.93 10.48
C SER A 55 42.80 -26.76 9.83
N LEU A 56 43.63 -25.89 10.42
CA LEU A 56 45.10 -25.83 10.32
C LEU A 56 45.71 -25.25 9.00
N PRO A 57 46.99 -24.77 9.00
CA PRO A 57 48.00 -24.86 10.07
C PRO A 57 48.71 -23.55 10.51
N SER A 58 49.01 -23.50 11.82
CA SER A 58 50.28 -23.17 12.48
C SER A 58 51.28 -22.14 11.91
N THR A 59 51.66 -21.15 12.75
CA THR A 59 53.08 -20.85 13.11
C THR A 59 53.15 -19.99 14.40
N PRO A 60 54.27 -19.96 15.16
CA PRO A 60 54.28 -19.54 16.56
C PRO A 60 55.10 -18.27 16.90
N ALA A 61 54.74 -17.57 17.99
CA ALA A 61 55.68 -16.80 18.83
C ALA A 61 55.07 -16.42 20.20
N SER A 62 55.52 -17.11 21.24
CA SER A 62 56.10 -16.57 22.49
C SER A 62 55.63 -15.20 23.05
N SER A 63 54.92 -15.21 24.18
CA SER A 63 55.45 -14.73 25.49
C SER A 63 54.42 -14.88 26.65
N PRO A 64 54.87 -15.10 27.91
CA PRO A 64 53.97 -15.33 29.05
C PRO A 64 53.79 -14.11 29.97
N ALA A 65 52.62 -13.98 30.60
CA ALA A 65 52.42 -13.16 31.80
C ALA A 65 51.31 -13.76 32.69
N PRO A 66 51.59 -14.13 33.95
CA PRO A 66 50.61 -14.82 34.80
C PRO A 66 49.89 -13.86 35.77
N TRP A 67 48.56 -13.83 35.74
CA TRP A 67 47.76 -13.26 36.83
C TRP A 67 46.71 -14.26 37.31
N ARG A 68 47.06 -14.98 38.38
CA ARG A 68 46.11 -15.75 39.19
C ARG A 68 45.15 -14.79 39.90
N ARG A 69 43.85 -15.10 39.92
CA ARG A 69 43.02 -14.94 41.14
C ARG A 69 42.07 -16.14 41.29
N PRO A 70 41.81 -16.65 42.51
CA PRO A 70 41.03 -17.87 42.72
C PRO A 70 39.60 -17.61 43.22
N PHE A 71 38.75 -18.64 43.04
CA PHE A 71 37.60 -19.05 43.87
C PHE A 71 36.78 -18.01 44.66
N THR A 72 35.46 -18.03 44.43
CA THR A 72 34.47 -18.47 45.44
C THR A 72 33.16 -18.95 44.79
N PRO A 73 32.68 -20.16 45.11
CA PRO A 73 31.31 -20.58 44.85
C PRO A 73 30.46 -20.48 46.12
N HIS A 74 29.28 -19.84 46.07
CA HIS A 74 28.30 -19.93 47.14
C HIS A 74 27.08 -20.74 46.72
N ARG A 75 26.94 -21.89 47.38
CA ARG A 75 25.81 -22.82 47.38
C ARG A 75 25.27 -22.90 48.80
N ALA A 76 23.94 -22.76 48.98
CA ALA A 76 23.10 -23.36 50.04
C ALA A 76 21.83 -22.52 50.25
N PRO A 77 20.76 -23.05 50.90
CA PRO A 77 20.40 -24.46 51.11
C PRO A 77 18.98 -24.78 50.58
N ALA A 78 18.57 -26.05 50.68
CA ALA A 78 17.22 -26.52 50.37
C ALA A 78 16.40 -26.82 51.64
N ALA A 79 15.11 -26.47 51.63
CA ALA A 79 14.01 -26.94 52.49
C ALA A 79 12.71 -26.26 51.97
N ARG A 80 11.49 -26.81 52.03
CA ARG A 80 10.98 -28.09 52.56
C ARG A 80 9.71 -28.50 51.79
N SER A 81 9.38 -29.78 51.82
CA SER A 81 8.17 -30.42 51.25
C SER A 81 6.82 -29.79 51.63
N GLN A 82 5.88 -29.74 50.66
CA GLN A 82 4.44 -29.90 50.90
C GLN A 82 3.81 -30.86 49.87
N THR A 83 2.62 -31.36 50.19
CA THR A 83 1.99 -32.61 49.76
C THR A 83 1.29 -32.59 48.39
N PRO A 84 1.01 -33.76 47.78
CA PRO A 84 0.22 -33.84 46.55
C PRO A 84 -1.25 -33.51 46.84
N GLN A 85 -1.83 -32.61 46.05
CA GLN A 85 -3.27 -32.33 46.07
C GLN A 85 -3.91 -32.81 44.76
N GLU A 86 -5.11 -33.38 44.88
CA GLU A 86 -5.86 -34.08 43.83
C GLU A 86 -5.91 -33.34 42.48
N MET A 87 -5.52 -34.04 41.42
CA MET A 87 -5.86 -33.63 40.05
C MET A 87 -7.33 -33.95 39.76
N HIS A 88 -8.23 -33.02 40.08
CA HIS A 88 -9.54 -33.01 39.45
C HIS A 88 -9.39 -32.62 37.97
N ALA A 89 -9.70 -33.56 37.09
CA ALA A 89 -9.82 -33.29 35.66
C ALA A 89 -11.06 -32.43 35.37
N PRO A 90 -10.96 -31.42 34.48
CA PRO A 90 -12.08 -30.90 33.73
C PRO A 90 -12.02 -31.43 32.29
N ALA A 91 -12.98 -32.28 31.94
CA ALA A 91 -13.13 -32.78 30.58
C ALA A 91 -13.60 -31.66 29.63
N TRP A 92 -12.67 -31.14 28.81
CA TRP A 92 -12.99 -30.27 27.67
C TRP A 92 -12.21 -30.66 26.42
N HIS A 93 -12.35 -31.91 25.98
CA HIS A 93 -12.13 -32.27 24.58
C HIS A 93 -13.30 -31.76 23.71
N VAL A 94 -13.50 -30.44 23.66
CA VAL A 94 -14.10 -29.83 22.49
C VAL A 94 -13.01 -29.83 21.43
N ALA A 95 -13.03 -30.85 20.58
CA ALA A 95 -12.33 -30.81 19.33
C ALA A 95 -12.92 -29.65 18.51
N HIS A 96 -12.29 -28.48 18.61
CA HIS A 96 -12.51 -27.38 17.68
C HIS A 96 -11.97 -27.81 16.33
N HIS A 97 -12.82 -28.56 15.63
CA HIS A 97 -12.73 -28.77 14.19
C HIS A 97 -12.47 -27.40 13.55
N PRO A 98 -11.41 -27.23 12.74
CA PRO A 98 -11.31 -26.05 11.90
C PRO A 98 -12.46 -26.10 10.90
N GLU A 99 -13.51 -25.33 11.22
CA GLU A 99 -14.65 -25.05 10.35
C GLU A 99 -14.09 -24.47 9.04
N PRO A 100 -14.40 -25.05 7.87
CA PRO A 100 -13.85 -24.57 6.61
C PRO A 100 -14.56 -23.27 6.19
N GLU A 101 -14.07 -22.12 6.65
CA GLU A 101 -14.50 -20.75 6.24
C GLU A 101 -14.38 -20.47 4.72
N MET A 102 -14.03 -21.47 3.89
CA MET A 102 -14.13 -21.41 2.42
C MET A 102 -15.56 -21.63 1.88
N SER A 103 -16.53 -22.05 2.70
CA SER A 103 -17.88 -22.39 2.25
C SER A 103 -18.72 -21.20 1.76
N LEU A 104 -18.47 -19.98 2.26
CA LEU A 104 -19.25 -18.79 1.92
C LEU A 104 -18.86 -18.11 0.58
N TYR A 105 -17.66 -18.35 0.07
CA TYR A 105 -17.17 -17.72 -1.18
C TYR A 105 -17.28 -18.62 -2.42
N ARG A 106 -17.65 -19.90 -2.28
CA ARG A 106 -17.69 -20.87 -3.38
C ARG A 106 -18.99 -20.87 -4.19
N LYS A 107 -19.75 -19.76 -4.20
CA LYS A 107 -21.13 -19.69 -4.74
C LYS A 107 -21.31 -18.84 -5.99
N ALA A 108 -20.22 -18.45 -6.65
CA ALA A 108 -20.22 -17.94 -8.02
C ALA A 108 -19.07 -18.57 -8.81
N LEU A 109 -19.21 -18.66 -10.13
CA LEU A 109 -18.21 -19.18 -11.09
C LEU A 109 -18.02 -20.71 -11.18
N THR A 110 -19.04 -21.51 -10.86
CA THR A 110 -19.30 -22.68 -11.73
C THR A 110 -20.13 -22.19 -12.92
N PRO A 111 -19.60 -22.22 -14.16
CA PRO A 111 -20.44 -22.02 -15.33
C PRO A 111 -21.37 -23.23 -15.46
N SER A 112 -22.59 -23.09 -14.97
CA SER A 112 -23.65 -24.05 -15.26
C SER A 112 -23.79 -24.12 -16.80
N PRO A 113 -23.76 -25.31 -17.42
CA PRO A 113 -23.99 -25.41 -18.85
C PRO A 113 -25.44 -25.01 -19.13
N GLU A 114 -25.65 -23.78 -19.57
CA GLU A 114 -26.94 -23.31 -20.06
C GLU A 114 -27.34 -24.16 -21.27
N ILE A 115 -28.24 -25.11 -21.05
CA ILE A 115 -28.93 -25.83 -22.12
C ILE A 115 -29.75 -24.80 -22.88
N PHE A 116 -29.17 -24.28 -23.96
CA PHE A 116 -29.77 -23.34 -24.89
C PHE A 116 -31.02 -23.97 -25.52
N LYS A 117 -32.17 -23.78 -24.88
CA LYS A 117 -33.47 -24.08 -25.50
C LYS A 117 -33.69 -23.05 -26.62
N PRO A 118 -33.76 -23.45 -27.90
CA PRO A 118 -33.86 -22.51 -29.00
C PRO A 118 -35.19 -21.74 -28.90
N ARG A 119 -35.10 -20.42 -28.72
CA ARG A 119 -36.27 -19.54 -28.68
C ARG A 119 -36.90 -19.49 -30.08
N PRO A 120 -38.20 -19.81 -30.25
CA PRO A 120 -38.83 -19.80 -31.56
C PRO A 120 -38.80 -18.38 -32.16
N ARG A 121 -38.30 -18.26 -33.40
CA ARG A 121 -38.31 -17.02 -34.17
C ARG A 121 -39.76 -16.57 -34.41
N ARG A 122 -40.22 -15.53 -33.72
CA ARG A 122 -41.38 -14.75 -34.17
C ARG A 122 -40.91 -13.81 -35.28
N ALA A 123 -41.55 -13.89 -36.45
CA ALA A 123 -41.29 -12.97 -37.54
C ALA A 123 -41.72 -11.54 -37.12
N SER A 124 -40.79 -10.59 -37.20
CA SER A 124 -41.08 -9.17 -36.95
C SER A 124 -41.48 -8.52 -38.27
N SER A 125 -42.74 -8.08 -38.35
CA SER A 125 -43.25 -7.34 -39.52
C SER A 125 -42.49 -6.03 -39.72
N ALA A 126 -42.25 -5.66 -40.97
CA ALA A 126 -41.69 -4.35 -41.31
C ALA A 126 -42.75 -3.25 -41.13
N HIS A 127 -42.36 -2.13 -40.52
CA HIS A 127 -43.00 -0.83 -40.76
C HIS A 127 -41.95 0.29 -40.77
N GLN A 128 -42.31 1.38 -41.45
CA GLN A 128 -41.39 2.34 -42.07
C GLN A 128 -40.85 3.42 -41.11
N PRO A 129 -39.75 4.11 -41.48
CA PRO A 129 -39.29 5.31 -40.79
C PRO A 129 -40.17 6.53 -41.13
N SER A 130 -40.36 7.42 -40.14
CA SER A 130 -40.90 8.76 -40.34
C SER A 130 -39.86 9.81 -39.91
N PRO A 131 -39.47 10.76 -40.79
CA PRO A 131 -38.56 11.84 -40.43
C PRO A 131 -39.35 13.06 -39.92
N VAL A 132 -39.22 13.39 -38.64
CA VAL A 132 -39.77 14.64 -38.09
C VAL A 132 -38.70 15.74 -38.07
N GLN A 133 -39.13 16.93 -38.46
CA GLN A 133 -38.27 18.06 -38.81
C GLN A 133 -37.81 18.89 -37.61
N VAL A 134 -36.63 19.49 -37.79
CA VAL A 134 -36.29 20.90 -37.49
C VAL A 134 -37.10 21.61 -36.39
N MET A 135 -36.41 21.97 -35.30
CA MET A 135 -36.49 23.34 -34.76
C MET A 135 -35.10 23.86 -34.41
N GLN A 136 -34.69 24.95 -35.05
CA GLN A 136 -33.53 25.75 -34.65
C GLN A 136 -33.96 26.71 -33.54
N GLY A 137 -33.33 26.60 -32.35
CA GLY A 137 -33.55 27.52 -31.24
C GLY A 137 -32.49 28.62 -31.21
N LEU A 138 -32.77 29.76 -31.86
CA LEU A 138 -31.90 30.94 -31.92
C LEU A 138 -32.33 31.99 -30.86
N VAL A 139 -31.80 31.88 -29.63
CA VAL A 139 -31.95 32.85 -28.52
C VAL A 139 -30.78 32.66 -27.53
N SER A 140 -30.09 33.65 -26.94
CA SER A 140 -29.70 35.02 -27.33
C SER A 140 -28.47 35.43 -26.48
N PRO A 141 -27.59 36.36 -26.91
CA PRO A 141 -26.39 36.73 -26.16
C PRO A 141 -26.70 37.67 -24.98
N SER A 142 -25.99 37.52 -23.85
CA SER A 142 -25.96 38.56 -22.80
C SER A 142 -24.67 38.52 -21.96
N PRO A 143 -23.63 39.27 -22.36
CA PRO A 143 -22.54 39.66 -21.49
C PRO A 143 -22.86 41.02 -20.83
N MET A 144 -22.95 41.06 -19.50
CA MET A 144 -23.08 42.31 -18.72
C MET A 144 -21.69 42.83 -18.31
N PRO A 145 -21.23 43.99 -18.82
CA PRO A 145 -20.03 44.65 -18.32
C PRO A 145 -20.40 45.57 -17.14
N MET A 146 -19.91 45.26 -15.94
CA MET A 146 -20.02 46.20 -14.80
C MET A 146 -18.94 47.28 -14.90
N PRO A 147 -19.30 48.58 -14.84
CA PRO A 147 -18.35 49.68 -15.01
C PRO A 147 -17.51 49.95 -13.75
N ALA A 148 -16.36 50.58 -13.97
CA ALA A 148 -15.46 51.03 -12.92
C ALA A 148 -16.15 52.01 -11.95
N SER A 149 -15.81 51.91 -10.66
CA SER A 149 -16.09 52.97 -9.71
C SER A 149 -14.87 53.34 -8.86
N LYS A 150 -14.49 54.61 -9.02
CA LYS A 150 -13.91 55.50 -8.00
C LYS A 150 -12.54 55.13 -7.43
N SER A 151 -11.53 55.62 -8.14
CA SER A 151 -10.34 56.20 -7.53
C SER A 151 -10.68 57.15 -6.38
N GLY A 152 -10.00 56.99 -5.24
CA GLY A 152 -10.05 57.91 -4.11
C GLY A 152 -8.64 58.23 -3.61
N PRO A 153 -8.06 59.39 -3.96
CA PRO A 153 -6.71 59.77 -3.52
C PRO A 153 -6.76 60.58 -2.23
N LEU A 154 -6.64 59.93 -1.07
CA LEU A 154 -6.48 60.65 0.21
C LEU A 154 -5.03 60.61 0.69
N LYS A 155 -4.32 61.71 0.39
CA LYS A 155 -3.03 62.06 0.97
C LYS A 155 -3.23 62.38 2.46
N GLY A 156 -2.94 61.42 3.34
CA GLY A 156 -2.89 61.62 4.79
C GLY A 156 -1.45 61.65 5.30
N ILE A 157 -0.74 62.77 5.12
CA ILE A 157 0.60 62.95 5.72
C ILE A 157 0.41 63.30 7.20
N LEU A 158 0.27 62.28 8.06
CA LEU A 158 0.40 62.45 9.50
C LEU A 158 1.79 61.98 9.93
N LYS A 159 2.70 62.94 10.14
CA LYS A 159 4.01 62.69 10.74
C LYS A 159 3.83 62.36 12.23
N GLN A 160 3.55 61.10 12.54
CA GLN A 160 3.61 60.62 13.92
C GLN A 160 5.04 60.18 14.24
N THR A 161 5.84 61.11 14.79
CA THR A 161 7.13 60.81 15.42
C THR A 161 6.91 59.96 16.66
N VAL A 162 6.88 58.63 16.47
CA VAL A 162 6.91 57.66 17.56
C VAL A 162 8.30 57.68 18.20
N PRO A 163 8.43 57.76 19.53
CA PRO A 163 9.73 57.80 20.19
C PRO A 163 10.53 56.51 19.94
N ARG A 164 11.79 56.70 19.57
CA ARG A 164 12.79 55.66 19.32
C ARG A 164 13.29 55.06 20.65
N SER A 165 12.40 54.39 21.38
CA SER A 165 12.67 53.81 22.69
C SER A 165 12.64 52.29 22.64
N ALA A 166 13.71 51.68 23.18
CA ALA A 166 13.93 50.24 23.29
C ALA A 166 13.79 49.45 21.97
N ALA A 167 14.93 49.07 21.39
CA ALA A 167 14.96 47.89 20.54
C ALA A 167 14.55 46.69 21.40
N SER A 168 13.30 46.25 21.29
CA SER A 168 12.86 44.97 21.83
C SER A 168 13.69 43.89 21.16
N THR A 169 14.75 43.44 21.84
CA THR A 169 15.46 42.22 21.50
C THR A 169 14.40 41.15 21.28
N PRO A 170 14.23 40.61 20.06
CA PRO A 170 13.23 39.58 19.86
C PRO A 170 13.61 38.44 20.79
N ALA A 171 12.76 38.18 21.79
CA ALA A 171 12.97 37.07 22.70
C ALA A 171 13.27 35.85 21.85
N PRO A 172 14.35 35.08 22.14
CA PRO A 172 14.65 33.90 21.36
C PRO A 172 13.46 32.98 21.48
N THR A 173 12.63 32.96 20.43
CA THR A 173 11.57 31.99 20.28
C THR A 173 12.31 30.67 20.25
N LEU A 174 12.27 29.96 21.38
CA LEU A 174 12.68 28.59 21.49
C LEU A 174 11.80 27.85 20.50
N ARG A 175 12.28 27.75 19.26
CA ARG A 175 11.69 26.93 18.21
C ARG A 175 11.95 25.50 18.66
N THR A 176 11.07 25.05 19.55
CA THR A 176 10.86 23.66 19.93
C THR A 176 11.05 22.82 18.67
N ASN A 177 11.95 21.84 18.75
CA ASN A 177 12.59 21.22 17.58
C ASN A 177 11.55 20.66 16.60
N GLU A 178 11.13 21.50 15.64
CA GLU A 178 10.08 21.19 14.70
C GLU A 178 10.65 20.22 13.67
N ILE A 179 10.48 18.93 13.93
CA ILE A 179 10.92 17.84 13.06
C ILE A 179 10.14 17.96 11.74
N ARG A 180 10.77 18.56 10.72
CA ARG A 180 10.15 18.78 9.41
C ARG A 180 10.35 17.57 8.51
N LEU A 181 9.26 16.85 8.24
CA LEU A 181 9.31 15.73 7.29
C LEU A 181 9.63 16.20 5.87
N HIS A 182 10.26 15.30 5.12
CA HIS A 182 10.38 15.43 3.68
C HIS A 182 8.99 15.46 3.04
N TRP A 183 8.80 16.36 2.08
CA TRP A 183 7.50 16.73 1.50
C TRP A 183 6.66 15.55 0.94
N GLN A 184 7.31 14.45 0.55
CA GLN A 184 6.61 13.23 0.08
C GLN A 184 5.78 12.56 1.17
N LEU A 185 6.13 12.80 2.43
CA LEU A 185 5.44 12.30 3.61
C LEU A 185 4.53 13.38 4.23
N CYS A 186 4.50 14.61 3.69
CA CYS A 186 3.59 15.65 4.15
C CYS A 186 2.26 15.60 3.37
N PRO A 187 1.13 16.03 3.97
CA PRO A 187 -0.12 16.16 3.25
C PRO A 187 -0.06 17.16 2.09
N SER A 188 -0.72 16.85 0.97
CA SER A 188 -0.78 17.73 -0.21
C SER A 188 -1.34 19.13 0.11
N SER A 189 -2.20 19.25 1.13
CA SER A 189 -2.75 20.53 1.59
C SER A 189 -1.68 21.48 2.15
N THR A 190 -0.65 20.96 2.82
CA THR A 190 0.34 21.77 3.57
C THR A 190 1.34 22.50 2.65
N HIS A 191 1.49 22.06 1.39
CA HIS A 191 2.56 22.55 0.50
C HIS A 191 2.12 22.95 -0.92
N ARG A 192 0.82 22.92 -1.25
CA ARG A 192 0.29 23.20 -2.60
C ARG A 192 0.73 24.54 -3.21
N ALA A 193 0.97 25.57 -2.39
CA ALA A 193 1.45 26.88 -2.87
C ALA A 193 2.95 26.90 -3.26
N VAL A 194 3.74 25.90 -2.84
CA VAL A 194 5.22 25.93 -2.92
C VAL A 194 5.78 24.78 -3.76
N ARG A 195 5.11 23.61 -3.77
CA ARG A 195 5.64 22.39 -4.40
C ARG A 195 4.68 21.86 -5.48
N PRO A 196 5.18 21.57 -6.69
CA PRO A 196 4.38 21.02 -7.78
C PRO A 196 4.28 19.49 -7.74
N LEU A 197 5.04 18.81 -6.87
CA LEU A 197 5.14 17.36 -6.90
C LEU A 197 4.07 16.75 -6.00
N GLU A 198 3.32 15.80 -6.52
CA GLU A 198 2.35 15.00 -5.76
C GLU A 198 2.73 13.52 -5.84
N VAL A 199 2.69 12.82 -4.70
CA VAL A 199 2.95 11.38 -4.62
C VAL A 199 1.61 10.65 -4.62
N GLU A 200 1.41 9.79 -5.61
CA GLU A 200 0.32 8.81 -5.63
C GLU A 200 0.88 7.45 -5.19
N PHE A 201 0.62 7.10 -3.93
CA PHE A 201 0.94 5.79 -3.38
C PHE A 201 -0.36 5.08 -2.96
N ASP A 202 -0.75 4.08 -3.75
CA ASP A 202 -1.88 3.21 -3.46
C ASP A 202 -1.37 1.97 -2.71
N LEU A 203 -1.80 1.81 -1.47
CA LEU A 203 -1.32 0.79 -0.53
C LEU A 203 -1.63 -0.65 -0.98
N ARG A 204 -2.47 -0.84 -2.01
CA ARG A 204 -2.75 -2.13 -2.63
C ARG A 204 -1.65 -2.58 -3.60
N LYS A 205 -0.76 -1.67 -4.00
CA LYS A 205 0.31 -1.87 -4.97
C LYS A 205 1.69 -1.83 -4.30
N PRO A 206 2.69 -2.56 -4.81
CA PRO A 206 4.05 -2.53 -4.28
C PRO A 206 4.69 -1.13 -4.44
N ILE A 207 5.72 -0.84 -3.64
CA ILE A 207 6.35 0.48 -3.60
C ILE A 207 7.02 0.90 -4.92
N GLU A 208 7.36 -0.07 -5.77
CA GLU A 208 7.88 0.14 -7.13
C GLU A 208 6.84 0.81 -8.05
N GLU A 209 5.54 0.66 -7.76
CA GLU A 209 4.44 1.30 -8.51
C GLU A 209 4.07 2.71 -8.00
N ILE A 210 4.84 3.28 -7.06
CA ILE A 210 4.64 4.68 -6.61
C ILE A 210 4.82 5.64 -7.79
N VAL A 211 3.80 6.46 -8.05
CA VAL A 211 3.85 7.48 -9.10
C VAL A 211 4.07 8.84 -8.46
N ILE A 212 5.04 9.61 -8.95
CA ILE A 212 5.18 11.02 -8.60
C ILE A 212 4.79 11.85 -9.83
N ARG A 213 3.82 12.76 -9.68
CA ARG A 213 3.35 13.66 -10.74
C ARG A 213 3.95 15.05 -10.58
N ASP A 214 4.35 15.66 -11.68
CA ASP A 214 4.83 17.05 -11.72
C ASP A 214 3.73 18.00 -12.25
N HIS A 215 3.10 18.73 -11.33
CA HIS A 215 2.07 19.75 -11.61
C HIS A 215 2.64 21.11 -12.05
N ARG A 216 3.97 21.29 -12.16
CA ARG A 216 4.58 22.53 -12.68
C ARG A 216 4.43 22.65 -14.18
N ARG A 217 4.14 21.53 -14.85
CA ARG A 217 3.95 21.42 -16.30
C ARG A 217 2.45 21.44 -16.62
N GLN A 218 2.08 22.04 -17.75
CA GLN A 218 0.69 22.11 -18.21
C GLN A 218 0.02 20.73 -18.37
N PHE A 219 0.83 19.70 -18.62
CA PHE A 219 0.41 18.30 -18.58
C PHE A 219 1.10 17.62 -17.40
N HIS A 220 0.31 17.01 -16.51
CA HIS A 220 0.78 16.32 -15.31
C HIS A 220 1.65 15.11 -15.66
N SER A 221 2.93 15.34 -15.95
CA SER A 221 3.84 14.27 -16.34
C SER A 221 4.21 13.43 -15.13
N LYS A 222 4.06 12.11 -15.25
CA LYS A 222 4.68 11.16 -14.34
C LYS A 222 6.20 11.31 -14.44
N LEU A 223 6.89 11.39 -13.30
CA LEU A 223 8.35 11.34 -13.28
C LEU A 223 8.84 9.97 -13.79
N PRO A 224 10.02 9.90 -14.43
CA PRO A 224 10.63 8.62 -14.79
C PRO A 224 11.00 7.83 -13.52
N GLN A 225 11.01 6.50 -13.60
CA GLN A 225 11.24 5.64 -12.43
C GLN A 225 12.55 5.97 -11.69
N SER A 226 13.62 6.25 -12.43
CA SER A 226 14.92 6.66 -11.87
C SER A 226 14.86 7.94 -11.02
N ASP A 227 13.96 8.87 -11.35
CA ASP A 227 13.71 10.05 -10.52
C ASP A 227 12.90 9.68 -9.29
N VAL A 228 11.88 8.81 -9.42
CA VAL A 228 11.09 8.31 -8.29
C VAL A 228 12.00 7.60 -7.28
N ASP A 229 12.84 6.66 -7.70
CA ASP A 229 13.79 5.96 -6.83
C ASP A 229 14.76 6.94 -6.14
N ARG A 230 15.26 7.95 -6.87
CA ARG A 230 16.09 9.03 -6.31
C ARG A 230 15.36 9.90 -5.29
N TYR A 231 14.05 10.06 -5.40
CA TYR A 231 13.24 10.73 -4.38
C TYR A 231 13.00 9.81 -3.17
N LEU A 232 12.68 8.54 -3.40
CA LEU A 232 12.46 7.54 -2.34
C LEU A 232 13.71 7.29 -1.47
N GLY A 233 14.91 7.39 -2.05
CA GLY A 233 16.19 7.28 -1.32
C GLY A 233 16.57 8.49 -0.46
N ARG A 234 15.75 9.55 -0.40
CA ARG A 234 16.01 10.73 0.44
C ARG A 234 15.69 10.47 1.90
N GLU A 235 16.38 11.18 2.79
CA GLU A 235 16.13 11.14 4.24
C GLU A 235 14.73 11.64 4.59
N VAL A 236 14.13 11.06 5.64
CA VAL A 236 12.79 11.41 6.12
C VAL A 236 12.73 12.81 6.74
N CYS A 237 13.82 13.26 7.35
CA CYS A 237 13.96 14.58 7.96
C CYS A 237 15.43 15.00 7.96
N ASP A 238 15.73 16.18 7.38
CA ASP A 238 17.10 16.69 7.28
C ASP A 238 17.70 17.04 8.66
N HIS A 239 16.87 17.51 9.61
CA HIS A 239 17.31 17.86 10.95
C HIS A 239 16.16 17.87 11.99
N PRO A 240 16.27 17.13 13.11
CA PRO A 240 17.27 16.09 13.39
C PRO A 240 17.00 14.82 12.56
N PRO A 241 18.05 14.11 12.10
CA PRO A 241 17.90 12.89 11.31
C PRO A 241 17.24 11.77 12.14
N LEU A 242 16.10 11.28 11.67
CA LEU A 242 15.33 10.23 12.35
C LEU A 242 15.91 8.84 12.07
N ARG A 243 16.11 8.02 13.12
CA ARG A 243 16.50 6.59 13.00
C ARG A 243 15.38 5.62 13.40
N LYS A 244 14.35 6.13 14.07
CA LYS A 244 13.14 5.41 14.49
C LYS A 244 11.96 6.35 14.30
N MET A 245 10.85 5.82 13.80
CA MET A 245 9.59 6.53 13.64
C MET A 245 8.45 5.62 14.11
N GLU A 246 7.54 6.11 14.95
CA GLU A 246 6.31 5.41 15.29
C GLU A 246 5.16 6.05 14.52
N ILE A 247 4.44 5.26 13.72
CA ILE A 247 3.34 5.73 12.88
C ILE A 247 2.06 5.01 13.32
N HIS A 248 1.04 5.78 13.65
CA HIS A 248 -0.31 5.32 14.00
C HIS A 248 -1.24 5.58 12.81
N TYR A 249 -2.30 4.79 12.66
CA TYR A 249 -3.26 4.96 11.57
C TYR A 249 -4.51 5.67 12.05
N GLN A 250 -4.92 6.75 11.37
CA GLN A 250 -6.17 7.46 11.72
C GLN A 250 -7.40 6.55 11.69
N ALA A 251 -7.44 5.60 10.74
CA ALA A 251 -8.52 4.62 10.61
C ALA A 251 -8.54 3.55 11.72
N PHE A 252 -7.37 3.26 12.33
CA PHE A 252 -7.16 2.14 13.26
C PHE A 252 -6.40 2.58 14.52
N PRO A 253 -7.05 3.24 15.50
CA PRO A 253 -6.37 3.91 16.61
C PRO A 253 -5.53 2.99 17.53
N GLY A 254 -5.79 1.68 17.56
CA GLY A 254 -4.99 0.71 18.33
C GLY A 254 -3.82 0.10 17.54
N TRP A 255 -3.61 0.50 16.27
CA TRP A 255 -2.52 0.00 15.44
C TRP A 255 -1.40 1.01 15.30
N LYS A 256 -0.18 0.46 15.33
CA LYS A 256 1.04 1.21 15.10
C LYS A 256 2.08 0.37 14.38
N VAL A 257 2.80 1.01 13.46
CA VAL A 257 4.01 0.48 12.83
C VAL A 257 5.23 1.25 13.35
N ILE A 258 6.32 0.52 13.63
CA ILE A 258 7.58 1.10 14.09
C ILE A 258 8.57 0.97 12.94
N VAL A 259 8.82 2.09 12.26
CA VAL A 259 9.79 2.15 11.16
C VAL A 259 11.20 2.29 11.75
N LYS A 260 12.07 1.36 11.38
CA LYS A 260 13.52 1.33 11.67
C LYS A 260 14.22 0.66 10.50
N ARG A 261 15.36 1.17 10.06
CA ARG A 261 16.22 0.43 9.13
C ARG A 261 16.91 -0.73 9.85
N LYS A 262 17.17 -1.81 9.10
CA LYS A 262 17.88 -3.01 9.57
C LYS A 262 19.35 -2.72 9.94
N ASP A 263 19.96 -1.70 9.32
CA ASP A 263 21.33 -1.24 9.59
C ASP A 263 21.43 -0.21 10.73
N GLY A 264 20.30 0.25 11.30
CA GLY A 264 20.27 1.32 12.32
C GLY A 264 20.62 2.72 11.79
N GLY A 265 20.65 2.90 10.46
CA GLY A 265 20.93 4.17 9.79
C GLY A 265 19.80 5.21 9.89
N VAL A 266 19.97 6.31 9.17
CA VAL A 266 18.94 7.37 9.04
C VAL A 266 17.82 6.87 8.13
N LEU A 267 16.57 7.05 8.56
CA LEU A 267 15.38 6.64 7.80
C LEU A 267 15.30 7.39 6.48
N GLN A 268 15.00 6.64 5.42
CA GLN A 268 14.67 7.14 4.09
C GLN A 268 13.16 7.09 3.84
N VAL A 269 12.68 7.86 2.87
CA VAL A 269 11.27 7.87 2.45
C VAL A 269 10.81 6.47 2.00
N ARG A 270 11.69 5.69 1.34
CA ARG A 270 11.46 4.28 1.00
C ARG A 270 11.10 3.44 2.22
N ASP A 271 11.90 3.52 3.29
CA ASP A 271 11.71 2.73 4.52
C ASP A 271 10.32 2.96 5.15
N VAL A 272 9.81 4.20 5.08
CA VAL A 272 8.49 4.56 5.60
C VAL A 272 7.36 3.97 4.75
N PHE A 273 7.45 4.07 3.43
CA PHE A 273 6.42 3.48 2.56
C PHE A 273 6.44 1.95 2.58
N GLU A 274 7.62 1.33 2.62
CA GLU A 274 7.80 -0.13 2.73
C GLU A 274 7.19 -0.65 4.05
N ALA A 275 7.49 -0.02 5.19
CA ALA A 275 6.93 -0.43 6.48
C ALA A 275 5.39 -0.27 6.56
N ILE A 276 4.82 0.80 5.99
CA ILE A 276 3.36 0.97 5.92
C ILE A 276 2.73 -0.07 4.99
N PHE A 277 3.35 -0.36 3.84
CA PHE A 277 2.90 -1.40 2.92
C PHE A 277 2.92 -2.78 3.58
N GLU A 278 4.06 -3.23 4.08
CA GLU A 278 4.23 -4.53 4.74
C GLU A 278 3.22 -4.73 5.89
N ASP A 279 2.96 -3.70 6.68
CA ASP A 279 2.02 -3.79 7.80
C ASP A 279 0.54 -3.87 7.36
N LEU A 280 0.17 -3.16 6.28
CA LEU A 280 -1.19 -3.20 5.73
C LEU A 280 -1.45 -4.41 4.82
N GLN A 281 -0.42 -5.09 4.33
CA GLN A 281 -0.56 -6.37 3.61
C GLN A 281 -0.80 -7.58 4.54
N LYS A 282 -0.68 -7.43 5.86
CA LYS A 282 -0.94 -8.51 6.83
C LYS A 282 -2.42 -8.92 6.86
N LEU A 283 -2.67 -10.15 7.30
CA LEU A 283 -4.01 -10.63 7.62
C LEU A 283 -4.50 -10.01 8.94
N PRO A 284 -5.72 -9.45 9.00
CA PRO A 284 -6.29 -8.96 10.25
C PRO A 284 -6.75 -10.14 11.12
N SER A 285 -6.43 -10.07 12.41
CA SER A 285 -6.88 -11.08 13.37
C SER A 285 -8.42 -11.10 13.51
N ARG A 286 -9.00 -12.15 14.08
CA ARG A 286 -10.46 -12.21 14.33
C ARG A 286 -10.94 -11.05 15.22
N GLN A 287 -10.14 -10.65 16.20
CA GLN A 287 -10.43 -9.52 17.09
C GLN A 287 -10.31 -8.19 16.34
N GLU A 288 -9.31 -8.03 15.47
CA GLU A 288 -9.15 -6.84 14.64
C GLU A 288 -10.29 -6.69 13.64
N ARG A 289 -10.71 -7.78 12.99
CA ARG A 289 -11.91 -7.80 12.13
C ARG A 289 -13.14 -7.33 12.90
N ALA A 290 -13.39 -7.87 14.10
CA ALA A 290 -14.54 -7.48 14.91
C ALA A 290 -14.47 -6.00 15.40
N MET A 291 -13.27 -5.46 15.62
CA MET A 291 -13.09 -4.09 16.13
C MET A 291 -13.10 -3.01 15.03
N TYR A 292 -12.56 -3.29 13.85
CA TYR A 292 -12.29 -2.29 12.82
C TYR A 292 -13.15 -2.41 11.54
N MET A 293 -13.81 -3.55 11.31
CA MET A 293 -14.69 -3.75 10.15
C MET A 293 -16.04 -3.04 10.36
N LYS A 294 -16.05 -1.70 10.24
CA LYS A 294 -17.24 -0.85 10.42
C LYS A 294 -18.35 -1.13 9.42
N ASP A 295 -17.97 -1.36 8.15
CA ASP A 295 -18.87 -1.75 7.07
C ASP A 295 -18.32 -3.04 6.41
N PRO A 296 -18.92 -4.22 6.72
CA PRO A 296 -18.52 -5.48 6.12
C PRO A 296 -18.70 -5.53 4.60
N LYS A 297 -19.68 -4.79 4.05
CA LYS A 297 -19.94 -4.76 2.60
C LYS A 297 -18.86 -3.95 1.90
N ALA A 298 -18.60 -2.71 2.33
CA ALA A 298 -17.56 -1.89 1.72
C ALA A 298 -16.15 -2.52 1.86
N THR A 299 -15.91 -3.25 2.96
CA THR A 299 -14.71 -4.08 3.16
C THR A 299 -14.62 -5.22 2.12
N SER A 300 -15.72 -5.96 1.92
CA SER A 300 -15.81 -7.03 0.91
C SER A 300 -15.63 -6.49 -0.52
N ASP A 301 -16.27 -5.36 -0.85
CA ASP A 301 -16.17 -4.71 -2.15
C ASP A 301 -14.72 -4.23 -2.43
N ALA A 302 -13.99 -3.76 -1.40
CA ALA A 302 -12.58 -3.40 -1.49
C ALA A 302 -11.68 -4.62 -1.74
N PHE A 303 -11.92 -5.73 -1.02
CA PHE A 303 -11.22 -7.00 -1.21
C PHE A 303 -11.42 -7.57 -2.63
N ILE A 304 -12.68 -7.63 -3.11
CA ILE A 304 -13.01 -8.10 -4.47
C ILE A 304 -12.27 -7.25 -5.50
N ARG A 305 -12.35 -5.91 -5.37
CA ARG A 305 -11.65 -4.98 -6.27
C ARG A 305 -10.13 -5.18 -6.27
N ARG A 306 -9.52 -5.47 -5.12
CA ARG A 306 -8.09 -5.78 -5.02
C ARG A 306 -7.74 -7.10 -5.73
N CYS A 307 -8.59 -8.12 -5.63
CA CYS A 307 -8.42 -9.37 -6.37
C CYS A 307 -8.62 -9.20 -7.89
N GLU A 308 -9.50 -8.30 -8.33
CA GLU A 308 -9.76 -7.99 -9.74
C GLU A 308 -8.67 -7.12 -10.39
N GLU A 309 -8.12 -6.14 -9.65
CA GLU A 309 -7.00 -5.29 -10.12
C GLU A 309 -5.66 -6.05 -10.15
N SER A 310 -5.56 -7.16 -9.43
CA SER A 310 -4.41 -8.06 -9.49
C SER A 310 -4.35 -8.80 -10.84
N THR A 311 -3.15 -9.06 -11.36
CA THR A 311 -3.00 -9.79 -12.63
C THR A 311 -3.67 -11.17 -12.57
N ARG A 312 -4.18 -11.68 -13.70
CA ARG A 312 -5.07 -12.86 -13.72
C ARG A 312 -4.50 -14.11 -13.01
N THR A 313 -3.19 -14.32 -13.06
CA THR A 313 -2.50 -15.41 -12.35
C THR A 313 -2.44 -15.20 -10.83
N VAL A 314 -2.34 -13.94 -10.39
CA VAL A 314 -2.26 -13.52 -8.99
C VAL A 314 -3.66 -13.48 -8.33
N CYS A 315 -4.73 -13.26 -9.09
CA CYS A 315 -6.12 -13.24 -8.59
C CYS A 315 -6.48 -14.46 -7.71
N LEU A 316 -6.14 -15.68 -8.13
CA LEU A 316 -6.38 -16.90 -7.32
C LEU A 316 -5.48 -17.00 -6.07
N ALA A 317 -4.26 -16.45 -6.13
CA ALA A 317 -3.37 -16.39 -4.96
C ALA A 317 -3.88 -15.37 -3.94
N GLU A 318 -4.41 -14.24 -4.41
CA GLU A 318 -4.99 -13.19 -3.58
C GLU A 318 -6.31 -13.61 -2.91
N GLN A 319 -7.18 -14.32 -3.65
CA GLN A 319 -8.37 -14.94 -3.06
C GLN A 319 -8.02 -15.97 -1.97
N LYS A 320 -6.93 -16.75 -2.16
CA LYS A 320 -6.43 -17.70 -1.16
C LYS A 320 -5.76 -17.02 0.03
N ALA A 321 -5.07 -15.90 -0.18
CA ALA A 321 -4.51 -15.09 0.90
C ALA A 321 -5.64 -14.47 1.74
N GLY A 322 -6.74 -14.06 1.10
CA GLY A 322 -7.93 -13.54 1.77
C GLY A 322 -7.81 -12.06 2.15
N LEU A 323 -8.65 -11.66 3.10
CA LEU A 323 -8.78 -10.27 3.53
C LEU A 323 -7.48 -9.76 4.16
N ARG A 324 -6.96 -8.62 3.69
CA ARG A 324 -5.79 -7.95 4.26
C ARG A 324 -6.20 -6.70 5.03
N ARG A 325 -5.32 -6.19 5.89
CA ARG A 325 -5.59 -4.96 6.67
C ARG A 325 -5.88 -3.75 5.79
N VAL A 326 -5.29 -3.65 4.60
CA VAL A 326 -5.62 -2.62 3.59
C VAL A 326 -7.09 -2.64 3.14
N ASP A 327 -7.75 -3.80 3.13
CA ASP A 327 -9.16 -3.91 2.70
C ASP A 327 -10.13 -3.29 3.73
N LEU A 328 -9.72 -3.24 5.01
CA LEU A 328 -10.47 -2.58 6.08
C LEU A 328 -10.49 -1.04 5.94
N LEU A 329 -9.70 -0.48 5.02
CA LEU A 329 -9.82 0.93 4.60
C LEU A 329 -11.01 1.15 3.64
N ALA A 330 -11.78 0.12 3.28
CA ALA A 330 -13.02 0.23 2.49
C ALA A 330 -12.86 0.98 1.15
N GLY A 331 -11.68 0.89 0.52
CA GLY A 331 -11.34 1.58 -0.72
C GLY A 331 -10.60 2.92 -0.55
N GLU A 332 -10.38 3.38 0.69
CA GLU A 332 -9.54 4.53 1.03
C GLU A 332 -8.04 4.18 1.04
N SER A 333 -7.54 3.46 0.04
CA SER A 333 -6.18 2.92 0.02
C SER A 333 -5.09 3.89 -0.44
N LEU A 334 -5.43 5.14 -0.82
CA LEU A 334 -4.42 6.11 -1.25
C LEU A 334 -3.83 6.83 -0.04
N PHE A 335 -2.51 6.72 0.13
CA PHE A 335 -1.77 7.47 1.14
C PHE A 335 -1.88 8.98 0.87
N LYS A 336 -2.24 9.75 1.89
CA LYS A 336 -2.42 11.22 1.81
C LYS A 336 -1.33 12.01 2.52
N GLY A 337 -0.48 11.37 3.33
CA GLY A 337 0.57 12.02 4.13
C GLY A 337 0.57 11.59 5.60
N LEU A 338 1.58 12.05 6.32
CA LEU A 338 1.74 11.94 7.77
C LEU A 338 1.58 13.33 8.41
N THR A 339 0.88 13.41 9.53
CA THR A 339 0.91 14.59 10.41
C THR A 339 1.52 14.24 11.75
N ARG A 340 2.09 15.23 12.43
CA ARG A 340 2.43 15.12 13.85
C ARG A 340 1.31 15.78 14.66
N PRO A 341 0.80 15.16 15.73
CA PRO A 341 -0.07 15.85 16.67
C PRO A 341 0.66 17.06 17.28
N GLU A 342 -0.03 18.19 17.42
CA GLU A 342 0.50 19.40 18.06
C GLU A 342 0.64 19.29 19.58
N LYS A 343 0.17 18.18 20.19
CA LYS A 343 0.21 17.99 21.64
C LYS A 343 1.64 17.69 22.10
N ASP A 344 2.15 18.55 22.98
CA ASP A 344 3.48 18.45 23.57
C ASP A 344 3.78 17.03 24.11
N GLY A 345 4.98 16.53 23.81
CA GLY A 345 5.45 15.22 24.25
C GLY A 345 4.99 14.02 23.40
N GLN A 346 4.26 14.21 22.30
CA GLN A 346 3.89 13.11 21.39
C GLN A 346 4.95 12.90 20.28
N ASP A 347 5.73 11.81 20.41
CA ASP A 347 6.77 11.37 19.47
C ASP A 347 6.25 10.28 18.49
N PHE A 348 5.03 10.45 18.00
CA PHE A 348 4.45 9.60 16.94
C PHE A 348 3.81 10.43 15.83
N TRP A 349 3.58 9.77 14.70
CA TRP A 349 3.02 10.35 13.49
C TRP A 349 1.68 9.68 13.17
N ILE A 350 0.74 10.41 12.60
CA ILE A 350 -0.56 9.88 12.16
C ILE A 350 -0.54 9.79 10.64
N ALA A 351 -0.67 8.59 10.10
CA ALA A 351 -0.87 8.38 8.67
C ALA A 351 -2.33 8.61 8.30
N HIS A 352 -2.52 9.42 7.25
CA HIS A 352 -3.79 9.72 6.63
C HIS A 352 -3.93 8.95 5.32
N PHE A 353 -5.12 8.40 5.13
CA PHE A 353 -5.50 7.70 3.91
C PHE A 353 -6.76 8.37 3.32
N GLY A 354 -7.19 7.91 2.15
CA GLY A 354 -8.42 8.40 1.53
C GLY A 354 -8.65 7.78 0.16
N ALA A 355 -9.84 7.99 -0.39
CA ALA A 355 -10.17 7.49 -1.72
C ALA A 355 -9.21 8.06 -2.80
N ARG A 356 -9.00 7.27 -3.86
CA ARG A 356 -8.47 7.78 -5.13
C ARG A 356 -9.51 8.72 -5.75
N ASN A 357 -9.11 9.93 -6.11
CA ASN A 357 -10.02 10.85 -6.80
C ASN A 357 -10.39 10.23 -8.16
N PRO A 358 -11.69 10.01 -8.48
CA PRO A 358 -12.10 9.42 -9.75
C PRO A 358 -11.74 10.32 -10.94
N ASN A 359 -11.53 11.61 -10.69
CA ASN A 359 -11.12 12.61 -11.67
C ASN A 359 -9.59 12.78 -11.77
N SER A 360 -8.76 11.96 -11.09
CA SER A 360 -7.31 11.92 -11.33
C SER A 360 -7.02 10.95 -12.49
N PRO A 361 -6.56 11.43 -13.66
CA PRO A 361 -6.38 10.61 -14.87
C PRO A 361 -5.29 9.54 -14.71
#